data_AF-A0A502F6T9-F1
#
_entry.id   AF-A0A502F6T9-F1
#
_cell.length_a   1.000
_cell.length_b   1.000
_cell.length_c   1.000
_cell.angle_alpha   90.00
_cell.angle_beta   90.00
_cell.angle_gamma   90.00
#
_symmetry.space_group_name_H-M   'P 1'
#
loop_
_entity.id
_entity.type
_entity.pdbx_description
1 polymer ?
#
loop_
_entity_poly.entity_id
_entity_poly.type
_entity_poly.pdbx_seq_one_letter_code
_entity_poly.pdbx_strand_id
1 'polypeptide(L)'
;MAKKKFDFRKKLFIKNRLVILNEDTFEEIFSFKLTLMNVFVIFSLGGIFLILITTFIIAFTPLREFIPGYSSSELKKNATELAIKSDSLETALKKNEAYIHGIQKVLRGELEYAKFNKDSILAEKDEPSEVNMKATEEEIKLRDEVAKEEKVSGEKKQSKNKSDKK
;
A
#
# COMPACT_ATOMS: atom_id res chain seq x y z
N MET A 1 7.11 53.36 -29.86
CA MET A 1 8.27 52.87 -29.08
C MET A 1 8.55 51.43 -29.47
N ALA A 2 9.64 51.17 -30.19
CA ALA A 2 9.97 49.83 -30.69
C ALA A 2 10.40 48.92 -29.52
N LYS A 3 9.66 47.83 -29.28
CA LYS A 3 10.03 46.80 -28.31
C LYS A 3 11.32 46.12 -28.77
N LYS A 4 12.44 46.45 -28.11
CA LYS A 4 13.73 45.77 -28.27
C LYS A 4 13.56 44.30 -27.86
N LYS A 5 13.30 43.42 -28.83
CA LYS A 5 13.31 41.96 -28.62
C LYS A 5 14.75 41.59 -28.26
N PHE A 6 14.99 41.21 -27.01
CA PHE A 6 16.27 40.70 -26.59
C PHE A 6 16.59 39.42 -27.38
N ASP A 7 17.69 39.44 -28.13
CA ASP A 7 18.20 38.34 -28.96
C ASP A 7 18.82 37.20 -28.11
N PHE A 8 18.08 36.67 -27.13
CA PHE A 8 18.55 35.59 -26.25
C PHE A 8 18.93 34.30 -27.02
N ARG A 9 18.27 34.06 -28.16
CA ARG A 9 18.54 32.89 -29.02
C ARG A 9 19.97 32.91 -29.55
N LYS A 10 20.47 34.07 -29.98
CA LYS A 10 21.83 34.19 -30.52
C LYS A 10 22.88 33.87 -29.46
N LYS A 11 22.63 34.27 -28.20
CA LYS A 11 23.53 34.04 -27.06
C LYS A 11 23.64 32.55 -26.67
N LEU A 12 22.60 31.76 -26.89
CA LEU A 12 22.58 30.31 -26.56
C LEU A 12 23.46 29.47 -27.49
N PHE A 13 23.63 29.90 -28.74
CA PHE A 13 24.41 29.17 -29.76
C PHE A 13 25.85 29.70 -29.93
N ILE A 14 26.28 30.64 -29.08
CA ILE A 14 27.68 31.06 -29.05
C ILE A 14 28.54 29.86 -28.66
N LYS A 15 29.57 29.60 -29.47
CA LYS A 15 30.53 28.52 -29.27
C LYS A 15 31.67 29.04 -28.40
N ASN A 16 31.71 28.58 -27.15
CA ASN A 16 32.84 28.79 -26.24
C ASN A 16 33.74 27.55 -26.29
N ARG A 17 35.04 27.71 -26.05
CA ARG A 17 35.97 26.58 -25.92
C ARG A 17 36.53 26.60 -24.51
N LEU A 18 36.35 25.52 -23.77
CA LEU A 18 37.08 25.27 -22.53
C LEU A 18 38.33 24.46 -22.91
N VAL A 19 39.49 24.94 -22.51
CA VAL A 19 40.77 24.28 -22.75
C VAL A 19 41.45 24.11 -21.41
N ILE A 20 41.98 22.92 -21.17
CA ILE A 20 42.84 22.60 -20.03
C ILE A 20 44.25 22.43 -20.61
N LEU A 21 45.14 23.33 -20.21
CA LEU A 21 46.54 23.32 -20.62
C LEU A 21 47.42 22.82 -19.45
N ASN A 22 48.52 22.16 -19.78
CA ASN A 22 49.59 21.90 -18.83
C ASN A 22 50.30 23.23 -18.49
N GLU A 23 50.57 23.49 -17.22
CA GLU A 23 51.20 24.74 -16.78
C GLU A 23 52.68 24.81 -17.14
N ASP A 24 53.39 23.68 -17.13
CA ASP A 24 54.84 23.61 -17.37
C ASP A 24 55.18 23.49 -18.85
N THR A 25 54.40 22.71 -19.61
CA THR A 25 54.66 22.46 -21.04
C THR A 25 53.78 23.26 -22.00
N PHE A 26 52.76 23.97 -21.49
CA PHE A 26 51.75 24.69 -22.29
C PHE A 26 51.03 23.82 -23.34
N GLU A 27 51.10 22.48 -23.22
CA GLU A 27 50.39 21.58 -24.12
C GLU A 27 48.90 21.53 -23.77
N GLU A 28 48.03 21.62 -24.78
CA GLU A 28 46.58 21.45 -24.62
C GLU A 28 46.25 19.97 -24.35
N ILE A 29 46.08 19.60 -23.08
CA ILE A 29 45.75 18.22 -22.68
C ILE A 29 44.30 17.88 -23.08
N PHE A 30 43.40 18.86 -22.95
CA PHE A 30 41.97 18.65 -23.20
C PHE A 30 41.32 19.92 -23.74
N SER A 31 40.55 19.81 -24.83
CA SER A 31 39.75 20.91 -25.35
C SER A 31 38.31 20.48 -25.63
N PHE A 32 37.35 21.24 -25.11
CA PHE A 32 35.93 20.96 -25.26
C PHE A 32 35.19 22.21 -25.73
N LYS A 33 34.39 22.07 -26.80
CA LYS A 33 33.54 23.17 -27.32
C LYS A 33 32.20 23.15 -26.59
N LEU A 34 31.98 24.15 -25.74
CA LEU A 34 30.76 24.35 -24.97
C LEU A 34 29.86 25.38 -25.65
N THR A 35 28.59 25.05 -25.85
CA THR A 35 27.55 26.05 -26.08
C THR A 35 26.70 26.16 -24.81
N LEU A 36 26.14 27.33 -24.54
CA LEU A 36 25.24 27.50 -23.40
C LEU A 36 24.07 26.51 -23.47
N MET A 37 23.63 26.18 -24.69
CA MET A 37 22.63 25.14 -24.96
C MET A 37 23.10 23.74 -24.52
N ASN A 38 24.30 23.30 -24.90
CA ASN A 38 24.76 21.95 -24.55
C ASN A 38 24.95 21.78 -23.03
N VAL A 39 25.48 22.81 -22.36
CA VAL A 39 25.61 22.82 -20.89
C VAL A 39 24.25 22.70 -20.22
N PHE A 40 23.25 23.44 -20.70
CA PHE A 40 21.89 23.37 -20.18
C PHE A 40 21.28 21.98 -20.37
N VAL A 41 21.45 21.37 -21.54
CA VAL A 41 20.95 20.01 -21.81
C VAL A 41 21.60 19.00 -20.88
N ILE A 42 22.94 19.00 -20.75
CA ILE A 42 23.66 18.09 -19.86
C ILE A 42 23.21 18.26 -18.41
N PHE A 43 23.05 19.50 -17.95
CA PHE A 43 22.62 19.76 -16.57
C PHE A 43 21.17 19.32 -16.33
N SER A 44 20.28 19.57 -17.28
CA SER A 44 18.88 19.14 -17.19
C SER A 44 18.74 17.62 -17.21
N LEU A 45 19.45 16.95 -18.11
CA LEU A 45 19.45 15.50 -18.23
C LEU A 45 20.08 14.86 -16.99
N GLY A 46 21.19 15.41 -16.50
CA GLY A 46 21.82 15.02 -15.24
C GLY A 46 20.87 15.19 -14.05
N GLY A 47 20.15 16.31 -13.97
CA GLY A 47 19.17 16.57 -12.92
C GLY A 47 18.02 15.56 -12.95
N ILE A 48 17.45 15.30 -14.13
CA ILE A 48 16.38 14.30 -14.31
C ILE A 48 16.89 12.90 -13.92
N PHE A 49 18.09 12.55 -14.36
CA PHE A 49 18.72 11.27 -14.03
C PHE A 49 18.95 11.11 -12.52
N LEU A 50 19.42 12.17 -11.84
CA LEU A 50 19.62 12.19 -10.39
C LEU A 50 18.28 12.01 -9.66
N ILE A 51 17.24 12.75 -10.05
CA ILE A 51 15.90 12.64 -9.46
C ILE A 51 15.35 11.21 -9.62
N LEU A 52 15.51 10.60 -10.80
CA LEU A 52 15.08 9.22 -11.05
C LEU A 52 15.82 8.23 -10.15
N ILE A 53 17.16 8.33 -10.07
CA ILE A 53 17.96 7.46 -9.21
C ILE A 53 17.59 7.65 -7.73
N THR A 54 17.48 8.89 -7.26
CA THR A 54 17.13 9.17 -5.87
C THR A 54 15.75 8.62 -5.53
N THR A 55 14.78 8.79 -6.44
CA THR A 55 13.42 8.25 -6.26
C THR A 55 13.42 6.73 -6.23
N PHE A 56 14.20 6.09 -7.12
CA PHE A 56 14.37 4.64 -7.14
C PHE A 56 14.99 4.14 -5.83
N ILE A 57 16.07 4.77 -5.37
CA ILE A 57 16.69 4.44 -4.09
C ILE A 57 15.65 4.53 -2.98
N ILE A 58 14.96 5.66 -2.82
CA ILE A 58 13.95 5.86 -1.77
C ILE A 58 12.84 4.81 -1.83
N ALA A 59 12.34 4.47 -3.02
CA ALA A 59 11.24 3.52 -3.19
C ALA A 59 11.62 2.07 -2.85
N PHE A 60 12.86 1.68 -3.15
CA PHE A 60 13.35 0.30 -2.99
C PHE A 60 14.18 0.06 -1.72
N THR A 61 14.54 1.11 -0.97
CA THR A 61 15.21 0.99 0.33
C THR A 61 14.26 1.26 1.50
N PRO A 62 14.61 0.83 2.72
CA PRO A 62 13.82 1.13 3.92
C PRO A 62 13.74 2.63 4.26
N LEU A 63 14.41 3.53 3.52
CA LEU A 63 14.29 4.98 3.70
C LEU A 63 12.83 5.47 3.64
N ARG A 64 11.97 4.84 2.82
CA ARG A 64 10.54 5.19 2.75
C ARG A 64 9.77 4.94 4.05
N GLU A 65 10.24 4.02 4.89
CA GLU A 65 9.57 3.64 6.15
C GLU A 65 9.81 4.66 7.27
N PHE A 66 10.75 5.59 7.08
CA PHE A 66 11.01 6.69 8.02
C PHE A 66 10.07 7.89 7.81
N ILE A 67 9.22 7.87 6.78
CA ILE A 67 8.22 8.92 6.56
C ILE A 67 7.01 8.63 7.46
N PRO A 68 6.67 9.52 8.41
CA PRO A 68 5.51 9.33 9.26
C PRO A 68 4.23 9.22 8.39
N GLY A 69 3.42 8.19 8.63
CA GLY A 69 2.24 7.85 7.82
C GLY A 69 2.39 6.58 6.98
N TYR A 70 3.62 6.09 6.75
CA TYR A 70 3.86 4.76 6.18
C TYR A 70 4.29 3.80 7.27
N SER A 71 3.41 2.90 7.69
CA SER A 71 3.76 1.85 8.64
C SER A 71 4.78 0.90 8.01
N SER A 72 5.93 0.72 8.66
CA SER A 72 6.91 -0.29 8.28
C SER A 72 6.28 -1.69 8.28
N SER A 73 6.84 -2.59 7.48
CA SER A 73 6.37 -3.97 7.43
C SER A 73 6.45 -4.66 8.80
N GLU A 74 7.46 -4.33 9.60
CA GLU A 74 7.66 -4.84 10.94
C GLU A 74 6.61 -4.32 11.93
N LEU A 75 6.32 -3.00 11.91
CA LEU A 75 5.30 -2.42 12.78
C LEU A 75 3.92 -3.01 12.51
N LYS A 76 3.56 -3.25 11.24
CA LYS A 76 2.29 -3.92 10.90
C LYS A 76 2.21 -5.33 11.46
N LYS A 77 3.30 -6.11 11.34
CA LYS A 77 3.37 -7.48 11.87
C LYS A 77 3.21 -7.47 13.39
N ASN A 78 3.98 -6.64 14.07
CA ASN A 78 3.92 -6.52 15.53
C ASN A 78 2.55 -6.06 16.00
N ALA A 79 1.94 -5.06 15.34
CA ALA A 79 0.60 -4.61 15.67
C ALA A 79 -0.46 -5.71 15.50
N THR A 80 -0.35 -6.53 14.45
CA THR A 80 -1.26 -7.65 14.21
C THR A 80 -1.10 -8.75 15.25
N GLU A 81 0.15 -9.12 15.57
CA GLU A 81 0.45 -10.11 16.60
C GLU A 81 -0.05 -9.64 17.98
N LEU A 82 0.18 -8.36 18.30
CA LEU A 82 -0.26 -7.79 19.56
C LEU A 82 -1.78 -7.71 19.64
N ALA A 83 -2.47 -7.36 18.55
CA ALA A 83 -3.93 -7.36 18.49
C ALA A 83 -4.51 -8.76 18.75
N ILE A 84 -3.95 -9.81 18.13
CA ILE A 84 -4.39 -11.20 18.35
C ILE A 84 -4.17 -11.61 19.81
N LYS A 85 -3.00 -11.29 20.38
CA LYS A 85 -2.69 -11.60 21.78
C LYS A 85 -3.61 -10.87 22.74
N SER A 86 -3.86 -9.58 22.50
CA SER A 86 -4.75 -8.76 23.31
C SER A 86 -6.19 -9.27 23.28
N ASP A 87 -6.71 -9.64 22.11
CA ASP A 87 -8.06 -10.22 21.96
C ASP A 87 -8.20 -11.55 22.72
N SER A 88 -7.19 -12.42 22.61
CA SER A 88 -7.16 -13.67 23.38
C SER A 88 -7.12 -13.43 24.89
N LEU A 89 -6.35 -12.44 25.35
CA LEU A 89 -6.28 -12.08 26.76
C LEU A 89 -7.59 -11.47 27.26
N GLU A 90 -8.24 -10.61 26.46
CA GLU A 90 -9.53 -10.01 26.77
C GLU A 90 -10.60 -11.10 26.94
N THR A 91 -10.62 -12.09 26.04
CA THR A 91 -11.56 -13.22 26.13
C THR A 91 -11.31 -14.06 27.39
N ALA A 92 -10.07 -14.37 27.71
CA ALA A 92 -9.72 -15.12 28.92
C ALA A 92 -10.10 -14.34 30.20
N LEU A 93 -9.86 -13.03 30.21
CA LEU A 93 -10.23 -12.15 31.32
C LEU A 93 -11.75 -12.09 31.51
N LYS A 94 -12.52 -11.90 30.43
CA LYS A 94 -13.99 -11.89 30.46
C LYS A 94 -14.59 -13.19 31.01
N LYS A 95 -13.96 -14.34 30.74
CA LYS A 95 -14.36 -15.64 31.30
C LYS A 95 -14.04 -15.73 32.80
N ASN A 96 -12.87 -15.22 33.21
CA ASN A 96 -12.46 -15.20 34.61
C ASN A 96 -13.36 -14.27 35.44
N GLU A 97 -13.66 -13.08 34.94
CA GLU A 97 -14.59 -12.14 35.60
C GLU A 97 -15.98 -12.75 35.79
N ALA A 98 -16.52 -13.42 34.76
CA ALA A 98 -17.81 -14.10 34.87
C ALA A 98 -17.78 -15.21 35.93
N TYR A 99 -16.68 -15.95 36.02
CA TYR A 99 -16.48 -16.98 37.05
C TYR A 99 -16.40 -16.40 38.46
N ILE A 100 -15.58 -15.36 38.68
CA ILE A 100 -15.47 -14.68 39.99
C ILE A 100 -16.81 -14.08 40.40
N HIS A 101 -17.52 -13.44 39.47
CA HIS A 101 -18.84 -12.89 39.73
C HIS A 101 -19.86 -13.98 40.10
N GLY A 102 -19.79 -15.14 39.46
CA GLY A 102 -20.56 -16.32 39.86
C GLY A 102 -20.27 -16.74 41.31
N ILE A 103 -19.00 -16.85 41.70
CA ILE A 103 -18.62 -17.16 43.08
C ILE A 103 -19.15 -16.12 44.06
N GLN A 104 -19.03 -14.83 43.75
CA GLN A 104 -19.54 -13.75 44.60
C GLN A 104 -21.04 -13.85 44.82
N LYS A 105 -21.83 -14.20 43.79
CA LYS A 105 -23.27 -14.41 43.89
C LYS A 105 -23.63 -15.58 44.81
N VAL A 106 -22.90 -16.70 44.69
CA VAL A 106 -23.08 -17.88 45.57
C VAL A 106 -22.85 -17.51 47.03
N LEU A 107 -21.76 -16.78 47.32
CA LEU A 107 -21.41 -16.36 48.67
C LEU A 107 -22.42 -15.38 49.28
N ARG A 108 -23.18 -14.65 48.46
CA ARG A 108 -24.24 -13.72 48.88
C ARG A 108 -25.62 -14.38 49.03
N GLY A 109 -25.78 -15.64 48.65
CA GLY A 109 -27.04 -16.38 48.75
C GLY A 109 -28.07 -16.04 47.65
N GLU A 110 -27.66 -15.36 46.58
CA GLU A 110 -28.50 -15.03 45.43
C GLU A 110 -28.47 -16.19 44.41
N LEU A 111 -29.27 -17.25 44.63
CA LEU A 111 -29.26 -18.47 43.80
C LEU A 111 -30.60 -18.76 43.09
N GLU A 112 -30.57 -18.74 41.74
CA GLU A 112 -31.43 -19.61 40.92
C GLU A 112 -30.66 -20.90 40.63
N TYR A 113 -30.95 -21.96 41.39
CA TYR A 113 -30.23 -23.24 41.37
C TYR A 113 -30.25 -23.97 40.00
N ALA A 114 -31.09 -23.55 39.06
CA ALA A 114 -31.23 -24.19 37.74
C ALA A 114 -30.20 -23.70 36.69
N LYS A 115 -29.51 -22.57 36.90
CA LYS A 115 -28.59 -21.96 35.92
C LYS A 115 -27.11 -22.06 36.27
N PHE A 116 -26.75 -22.59 37.43
CA PHE A 116 -25.38 -22.51 37.95
C PHE A 116 -24.50 -23.71 37.56
N ASN A 117 -24.32 -23.94 36.26
CA ASN A 117 -23.25 -24.79 35.75
C ASN A 117 -22.19 -23.92 35.07
N LYS A 118 -20.91 -24.29 35.17
CA LYS A 118 -19.81 -23.58 34.49
C LYS A 118 -20.09 -23.40 33.00
N ASP A 119 -20.69 -24.42 32.39
CA ASP A 119 -21.11 -24.41 30.98
C ASP A 119 -22.29 -23.48 30.71
N SER A 120 -23.20 -23.29 31.67
CA SER A 120 -24.33 -22.36 31.55
C SER A 120 -23.92 -20.89 31.64
N ILE A 121 -22.95 -20.56 32.50
CA ILE A 121 -22.40 -19.19 32.62
C ILE A 121 -21.56 -18.81 31.39
N LEU A 122 -20.89 -19.79 30.76
CA LEU A 122 -20.16 -19.59 29.51
C LEU A 122 -21.12 -19.46 28.31
N ALA A 123 -22.16 -20.30 28.25
CA ALA A 123 -23.17 -20.28 27.18
C ALA A 123 -24.00 -18.99 27.14
N GLU A 124 -24.31 -18.37 28.29
CA GLU A 124 -25.09 -17.12 28.33
C GLU A 124 -24.31 -15.90 27.80
N LYS A 125 -22.98 -16.02 27.62
CA LYS A 125 -22.11 -14.98 27.06
C LYS A 125 -21.73 -15.22 25.59
N ASP A 126 -21.87 -16.47 25.14
CA ASP A 126 -21.61 -16.94 23.77
C ASP A 126 -22.89 -16.94 22.90
N GLU A 127 -23.97 -16.24 23.29
CA GLU A 127 -25.05 -15.97 22.33
C GLU A 127 -24.45 -15.23 21.12
N PRO A 128 -24.45 -15.85 19.92
CA PRO A 128 -23.96 -15.16 18.74
C PRO A 128 -24.93 -14.01 18.50
N SER A 129 -24.46 -12.79 18.78
CA SER A 129 -25.07 -11.53 18.37
C SER A 129 -25.73 -11.74 17.02
N GLU A 130 -27.06 -11.63 16.93
CA GLU A 130 -27.86 -11.95 15.75
C GLU A 130 -27.12 -11.53 14.48
N VAL A 131 -26.38 -12.48 13.88
CA VAL A 131 -25.52 -12.15 12.76
C VAL A 131 -26.47 -11.90 11.63
N ASN A 132 -26.56 -10.64 11.21
CA ASN A 132 -27.43 -10.23 10.12
C ASN A 132 -26.94 -10.91 8.84
N MET A 133 -27.49 -12.10 8.55
CA MET A 133 -27.14 -12.94 7.39
C MET A 133 -27.64 -12.33 6.06
N LYS A 134 -27.93 -11.03 6.02
CA LYS A 134 -28.30 -10.35 4.78
C LYS A 134 -27.05 -10.19 3.93
N ALA A 135 -27.15 -10.66 2.70
CA ALA A 135 -26.13 -10.47 1.68
C ALA A 135 -25.81 -8.97 1.52
N THR A 136 -24.52 -8.64 1.49
CA THR A 136 -24.05 -7.27 1.23
C THR A 136 -24.32 -6.90 -0.23
N GLU A 137 -24.56 -5.62 -0.52
CA GLU A 137 -24.81 -5.15 -1.90
C GLU A 137 -23.71 -5.56 -2.90
N GLU A 138 -22.46 -5.62 -2.44
CA GLU A 138 -21.31 -6.05 -3.23
C GLU A 138 -21.36 -7.54 -3.59
N GLU A 139 -21.85 -8.38 -2.66
CA GLU A 139 -22.01 -9.82 -2.88
C GLU A 139 -23.10 -10.10 -3.93
N ILE A 140 -24.20 -9.35 -3.87
CA ILE A 140 -25.30 -9.47 -4.83
C ILE A 140 -24.81 -9.10 -6.24
N LYS A 141 -24.05 -8.01 -6.38
CA LYS A 141 -23.46 -7.61 -7.67
C LYS A 141 -22.50 -8.67 -8.22
N LEU A 142 -21.69 -9.28 -7.36
CA LEU A 142 -20.78 -10.36 -7.75
C LEU A 142 -21.55 -11.60 -8.25
N ARG A 143 -22.63 -11.98 -7.57
CA ARG A 143 -23.49 -13.09 -8.01
C ARG A 143 -24.11 -12.82 -9.39
N ASP A 144 -24.53 -11.58 -9.65
CA ASP A 144 -25.07 -11.18 -10.95
C ASP A 144 -24.01 -11.22 -12.07
N GLU A 145 -22.77 -10.82 -11.76
CA GLU A 145 -21.65 -10.87 -12.70
C GLU A 145 -21.27 -12.32 -13.04
N VAL A 146 -21.10 -13.16 -12.03
CA VAL A 146 -20.82 -14.60 -12.21
C VAL A 146 -21.92 -15.28 -13.01
N ALA A 147 -23.20 -14.98 -12.74
CA ALA A 147 -24.32 -15.54 -13.48
C ALA A 147 -24.34 -15.12 -14.96
N LYS A 148 -23.85 -13.92 -15.30
CA LYS A 148 -23.69 -13.48 -16.70
C LYS A 148 -22.54 -14.21 -17.38
N GLU A 149 -21.40 -14.36 -16.70
CA GLU A 149 -20.25 -15.10 -17.24
C GLU A 149 -20.57 -16.58 -17.49
N GLU A 150 -21.27 -17.24 -16.57
CA GLU A 150 -21.70 -18.63 -16.73
C GLU A 150 -22.64 -18.81 -17.93
N LYS A 151 -23.58 -17.89 -18.14
CA LYS A 151 -24.47 -17.90 -19.32
C LYS A 151 -23.69 -17.73 -20.63
N VAL A 152 -22.78 -16.77 -20.68
CA VAL A 152 -21.93 -16.54 -21.87
C VAL A 152 -21.02 -17.75 -22.16
N SER A 153 -20.48 -18.39 -21.11
CA SER A 153 -19.68 -19.61 -21.24
C SER A 153 -20.52 -20.80 -21.71
N GLY A 154 -21.76 -20.92 -21.21
CA GLY A 154 -22.73 -21.94 -21.63
C GLY A 154 -23.15 -21.80 -23.10
N GLU A 155 -23.43 -20.58 -23.55
CA GLU A 155 -23.77 -20.28 -24.95
C GLU A 155 -22.59 -20.54 -25.91
N LYS A 156 -21.36 -20.20 -25.51
CA LYS A 156 -20.14 -20.54 -26.28
C LYS A 156 -19.90 -22.04 -26.38
N LYS A 157 -20.26 -22.83 -25.37
CA LYS A 157 -20.20 -24.30 -25.43
C LYS A 157 -21.27 -24.87 -26.36
N GLN A 158 -22.48 -24.31 -26.38
CA GLN A 158 -23.55 -24.74 -27.30
C GLN A 158 -23.28 -24.38 -28.76
N SER A 159 -22.63 -23.25 -29.05
CA SER A 159 -22.28 -22.85 -30.43
C SER A 159 -21.14 -23.71 -31.00
N LYS A 160 -20.14 -24.09 -30.20
CA LYS A 160 -19.06 -25.02 -30.61
C LYS A 160 -19.58 -26.42 -30.95
N ASN A 161 -20.52 -26.95 -30.15
CA ASN A 161 -21.10 -28.27 -30.42
C ASN A 161 -22.01 -28.32 -31.67
N LYS A 162 -22.49 -27.17 -32.18
CA LYS A 162 -23.26 -27.10 -33.43
C LYS A 162 -22.39 -26.96 -34.68
N SER A 163 -21.16 -26.43 -34.57
CA SER A 163 -20.24 -26.32 -35.71
C SER A 163 -19.51 -27.63 -36.04
N ASP A 164 -19.35 -28.53 -35.07
CA ASP A 164 -18.64 -29.82 -35.26
C ASP A 164 -19.55 -30.94 -35.80
N LYS A 165 -20.81 -30.65 -36.18
CA LYS A 165 -21.79 -31.64 -36.65
C LYS A 165 -22.31 -31.41 -38.07
N LYS A 166 -21.54 -30.71 -38.93
CA LYS A 166 -21.89 -30.50 -40.33
C LYS A 166 -20.70 -30.72 -41.26
#